data_AF-A0A2V7DNR4-F1
#
_entry.id   AF-A0A2V7DNR4-F1
#
_cell.length_a   1.000
_cell.length_b   1.000
_cell.length_c   1.000
_cell.angle_alpha   90.00
_cell.angle_beta   90.00
_cell.angle_gamma   90.00
#
_symmetry.space_group_name_H-M   'P 1'
#
loop_
_entity.id
_entity.type
_entity.pdbx_description
1 polymer ?
#
loop_
_entity_poly.entity_id
_entity_poly.type
_entity_poly.pdbx_seq_one_letter_code
_entity_poly.pdbx_strand_id
1 'polypeptide(L)' 'MIRVLSPVGETAATALHVPPLPDLEGKTVGFIDNRKTNFDHLVGLLGTTLKMKFGVAQVIHR' A
#
# COMPACT_ATOMS: atom_id res chain seq x y z
N MET A 1 -15.40 -35.70 -7.44
CA MET A 1 -13.93 -35.62 -7.30
C MET A 1 -13.58 -34.19 -6.91
N ILE A 2 -12.92 -33.97 -5.78
CA ILE A 2 -12.57 -32.63 -5.28
C ILE A 2 -11.07 -32.41 -5.52
N ARG A 3 -10.70 -31.26 -6.12
CA ARG A 3 -9.31 -30.86 -6.33
C ARG A 3 -8.92 -29.87 -5.23
N VAL A 4 -7.94 -30.23 -4.42
CA VAL A 4 -7.37 -29.36 -3.39
C VAL A 4 -6.23 -28.56 -4.02
N LEU A 5 -6.29 -27.23 -3.91
CA LEU A 5 -5.25 -26.33 -4.39
C LEU A 5 -4.21 -26.10 -3.29
N SER A 6 -2.94 -25.96 -3.68
CA SER A 6 -1.88 -25.56 -2.77
C SER A 6 -2.09 -24.10 -2.35
N PRO A 7 -2.04 -23.77 -1.04
CA PRO A 7 -2.11 -22.39 -0.56
C PRO A 7 -0.78 -21.64 -0.70
N VAL A 8 0.28 -22.32 -1.13
CA VAL A 8 1.61 -21.74 -1.29
C VAL A 8 1.67 -20.98 -2.62
N GLY A 9 1.91 -19.67 -2.55
CA GLY A 9 2.14 -18.84 -3.74
C GLY A 9 3.49 -19.16 -4.38
N GLU A 10 3.53 -19.23 -5.71
CA GLU A 10 4.77 -19.33 -6.48
C GLU A 10 5.45 -17.96 -6.55
N THR A 11 6.65 -17.83 -5.99
CA THR A 11 7.42 -16.58 -6.04
C THR A 11 8.17 -16.50 -7.36
N ALA A 12 7.57 -15.86 -8.37
CA ALA A 12 8.28 -15.46 -9.59
C ALA A 12 9.05 -14.16 -9.33
N ALA A 13 10.31 -14.26 -8.91
CA ALA A 13 11.19 -13.11 -8.76
C ALA A 13 11.73 -12.67 -10.13
N THR A 14 10.90 -12.00 -10.93
CA THR A 14 11.38 -11.25 -12.10
C THR A 14 11.94 -9.92 -11.61
N ALA A 15 13.22 -9.67 -11.87
CA ALA A 15 13.84 -8.37 -11.62
C ALA A 15 13.25 -7.33 -12.59
N LEU A 16 12.13 -6.71 -12.20
CA LEU A 16 11.57 -5.56 -12.88
C LEU A 16 12.41 -4.33 -12.51
N HIS A 17 12.92 -3.62 -13.52
CA HIS A 17 13.50 -2.30 -13.32
C HIS A 17 12.35 -1.33 -13.03
N VAL A 18 12.06 -1.11 -11.75
CA VAL A 18 11.04 -0.16 -11.31
C VAL A 18 11.72 1.19 -11.07
N PRO A 19 11.27 2.27 -11.73
CA PRO A 19 11.79 3.60 -11.45
C PRO A 19 11.52 3.97 -9.98
N PRO A 20 12.39 4.79 -9.36
CA PRO A 20 12.14 5.28 -8.01
C PRO A 20 10.79 6.00 -7.97
N LEU A 21 10.11 5.91 -6.82
CA LEU A 21 8.90 6.67 -6.60
C LEU A 21 9.21 8.16 -6.77
N PRO A 22 8.35 8.91 -7.49
CA PRO A 22 8.47 10.36 -7.53
C PRO A 22 8.26 10.92 -6.11
N ASP A 23 8.76 12.14 -5.90
CA ASP A 23 8.50 12.85 -4.65
C ASP A 23 6.99 12.96 -4.37
N LEU A 24 6.64 12.80 -3.10
CA LEU A 24 5.28 12.84 -2.59
C LEU A 24 4.89 14.25 -2.08
N GLU A 25 5.83 15.20 -2.06
CA GLU A 25 5.55 16.57 -1.66
C GLU A 25 4.41 17.17 -2.47
N GLY A 26 3.41 17.69 -1.76
CA GLY A 26 2.20 18.28 -2.35
C GLY A 26 1.26 17.28 -3.03
N LYS A 27 1.53 15.97 -3.00
CA LYS A 27 0.67 14.96 -3.63
C LYS A 27 -0.47 14.51 -2.72
N THR A 28 -1.52 13.99 -3.34
CA THR A 28 -2.55 13.20 -2.65
C THR A 28 -2.20 11.72 -2.77
N VAL A 29 -2.20 11.02 -1.64
CA VAL A 29 -1.91 9.57 -1.56
C VAL A 29 -3.19 8.81 -1.22
N GLY A 30 -3.55 7.86 -2.08
CA GLY A 30 -4.69 6.97 -1.87
C GLY A 30 -4.25 5.59 -1.41
N PHE A 31 -4.94 5.04 -0.41
CA PHE A 31 -4.76 3.64 -0.01
C PHE A 31 -5.93 2.77 -0.49
N ILE A 32 -5.58 1.58 -0.96
CA ILE A 32 -6.51 0.52 -1.34
C ILE A 32 -6.43 -0.55 -0.27
N ASP A 33 -7.54 -0.82 0.42
CA ASP A 33 -7.62 -1.88 1.43
C ASP A 33 -8.69 -2.92 1.06
N ASN A 34 -8.51 -4.12 1.62
CA ASN A 34 -9.41 -5.26 1.45
C ASN A 34 -10.43 -5.35 2.60
N ARG A 35 -10.75 -4.23 3.27
CA ARG A 35 -11.66 -4.11 4.43
C ARG A 35 -11.17 -4.80 5.70
N LYS A 36 -9.87 -4.70 6.01
CA LYS A 36 -9.36 -5.19 7.30
C LYS A 36 -9.83 -4.28 8.43
N THR A 37 -10.31 -4.86 9.52
CA THR A 37 -10.91 -4.12 10.66
C THR A 37 -10.02 -3.02 11.23
N ASN A 38 -8.70 -3.18 11.17
CA ASN A 38 -7.74 -2.25 11.77
C ASN A 38 -7.14 -1.26 10.75
N PHE A 39 -7.67 -1.21 9.53
CA PHE A 39 -7.06 -0.44 8.45
C PHE A 39 -7.10 1.07 8.73
N ASP A 40 -8.19 1.60 9.27
CA ASP A 40 -8.33 3.03 9.56
C ASP A 40 -7.29 3.53 10.58
N HIS A 41 -6.97 2.73 11.59
CA HIS A 41 -5.94 3.09 12.56
C HIS A 41 -4.55 3.09 11.93
N LEU A 42 -4.25 2.06 11.12
CA LEU A 42 -2.98 1.95 10.41
C LEU A 42 -2.79 3.13 9.45
N VAL A 43 -3.80 3.47 8.66
CA VAL A 43 -3.70 4.53 7.66
C VAL A 43 -3.60 5.91 8.29
N GLY A 44 -4.16 6.12 9.49
CA GLY A 44 -3.96 7.33 10.28
C GLY A 44 -2.50 7.53 10.69
N LEU A 45 -1.86 6.47 11.20
CA LEU A 45 -0.44 6.50 11.60
C LEU A 45 0.48 6.70 10.40
N LEU A 46 0.23 5.96 9.32
CA LEU A 46 0.96 6.10 8.06
C LEU A 46 0.77 7.49 7.47
N GLY A 47 -0.46 8.01 7.48
CA GLY A 47 -0.78 9.32 6.94
C GLY A 47 -0.08 10.45 7.68
N THR A 48 0.05 10.34 9.00
CA THR A 48 0.83 11.29 9.80
C THR A 48 2.29 11.31 9.36
N THR A 49 2.89 10.12 9.20
CA THR A 49 4.27 9.98 8.74
C THR A 49 4.46 10.53 7.33
N LEU A 50 3.53 10.22 6.42
CA LEU A 50 3.54 10.69 5.02
C LEU A 50 3.49 12.22 4.93
N LYS A 51 2.64 12.87 5.72
CA LYS A 51 2.57 14.34 5.75
C LYS A 51 3.83 14.95 6.34
N MET A 52 4.27 14.47 7.50
CA MET A 52 5.36 15.08 8.26
C MET A 52 6.73 14.89 7.63
N LYS A 53 6.99 13.71 7.06
CA LYS A 53 8.32 13.37 6.54
C LYS A 53 8.45 13.52 5.02
N PHE A 54 7.33 13.47 4.31
CA PHE A 54 7.33 13.43 2.84
C PHE A 54 6.44 14.51 2.21
N GLY A 55 5.95 15.48 2.99
CA GLY A 55 5.24 16.65 2.47
C GLY A 55 3.90 16.35 1.77
N VAL A 56 3.32 15.17 1.99
CA VAL A 56 2.03 14.79 1.38
C VAL A 56 0.95 15.79 1.75
N ALA A 57 0.16 16.25 0.77
CA ALA A 57 -0.92 17.21 0.99
C ALA A 57 -2.14 16.53 1.63
N GLN A 58 -2.51 15.35 1.13
CA GLN A 58 -3.72 14.65 1.55
C GLN A 58 -3.54 13.14 1.50
N VAL A 59 -4.20 12.44 2.42
CA VAL A 59 -4.34 10.99 2.42
C VAL A 59 -5.81 10.64 2.31
N ILE A 60 -6.16 9.73 1.40
CA ILE A 60 -7.54 9.25 1.18
C ILE A 60 -7.60 7.72 1.27
N HIS A 61 -8.68 7.20 1.82
CA HIS A 61 -9.01 5.78 1.85
C HIS A 61 -10.53 5.60 1.95
N ARG A 62 -11.02 4.41 1.59
CA ARG A 62 -12.44 4.03 1.65
C ARG A 62 -12.61 2.66 2.28
#